data_AF-A0AAE7AP30-F1
#
_entry.id   AF-A0AAE7AP30-F1
#
_cell.length_a   1.000
_cell.length_b   1.000
_cell.length_c   1.000
_cell.angle_alpha   90.00
_cell.angle_beta   90.00
_cell.angle_gamma   90.00
#
_symmetry.space_group_name_H-M   'P 1'
#
loop_
_entity.id
_entity.type
_entity.pdbx_description
1 polymer ?
#
loop_
_entity_poly.entity_id
_entity_poly.type
_entity_poly.pdbx_seq_one_letter_code
_entity_poly.pdbx_strand_id
1 'polypeptide(L)'
;MAIEKGNEKIVEALLNKGADVNLRDKSESTPLHLAIEKGNENIVNALLAAQGIDVNLRDKSKSTPLHLAIEKGNENIVNALLAAQGIDVNLRDKSKSTPLHLAIEKGNENIVNALLAAQGIDVNLRDKSEQTPLYLAAEKGKIGIVEAILAKGPNDIDLPDKLLGRTPLYVAADKSHHKIVRALLKAGADPLVKGRYNKNLAEMATEDAIMRGIICGVYIFIITSIVAAIVVTSAYFIGVSLSVGAMAGIAVAATVLTGLVAGGIIYEVYKPCDELKEAIAKAKSSPGQKLNGVAVQSEVSSQSSVTV
;
A
#
# COMPACT_ATOMS: atom_id res chain seq x y z
N MET A 1 -11.28 19.74 -33.69
CA MET A 1 -10.57 20.50 -34.75
C MET A 1 -9.75 21.69 -34.25
N ALA A 2 -10.30 22.73 -33.59
CA ALA A 2 -9.48 23.88 -33.14
C ALA A 2 -8.37 23.47 -32.16
N ILE A 3 -8.71 22.62 -31.19
CA ILE A 3 -7.77 22.03 -30.22
C ILE A 3 -6.75 21.13 -30.90
N GLU A 4 -7.18 20.26 -31.83
CA GLU A 4 -6.28 19.35 -32.56
C GLU A 4 -5.22 20.10 -33.38
N LYS A 5 -5.57 21.29 -33.88
CA LYS A 5 -4.65 22.19 -34.60
C LYS A 5 -3.86 23.11 -33.68
N GLY A 6 -4.09 23.07 -32.36
CA GLY A 6 -3.43 23.93 -31.38
C GLY A 6 -3.76 25.42 -31.52
N ASN A 7 -4.91 25.78 -32.11
CA ASN A 7 -5.24 27.19 -32.33
C ASN A 7 -5.95 27.78 -31.11
N GLU A 8 -5.14 28.25 -30.16
CA GLU A 8 -5.55 28.87 -28.90
C GLU A 8 -6.60 29.97 -29.08
N LYS A 9 -6.36 30.90 -30.01
CA LYS A 9 -7.28 32.03 -30.26
C LYS A 9 -8.68 31.59 -30.68
N ILE A 10 -8.76 30.54 -31.51
CA ILE A 10 -10.06 29.99 -31.92
C ILE A 10 -10.73 29.30 -30.74
N VAL A 11 -9.97 28.58 -29.91
CA VAL A 11 -10.53 27.94 -28.70
C VAL A 11 -11.12 29.00 -27.77
N GLU A 12 -10.38 30.04 -27.43
CA GLU A 12 -10.87 31.13 -26.58
C GLU A 12 -12.12 31.81 -27.15
N ALA A 13 -12.13 32.09 -28.46
CA ALA A 13 -13.30 32.68 -29.12
C ALA A 13 -14.53 31.77 -29.04
N LEU A 14 -14.36 30.46 -29.16
CA LEU A 14 -15.45 29.48 -29.03
C LEU A 14 -15.96 29.40 -27.58
N LEU A 15 -15.05 29.38 -26.60
CA LEU A 15 -15.41 29.39 -25.18
C LEU A 15 -16.21 30.64 -24.81
N ASN A 16 -15.78 31.81 -25.28
CA ASN A 16 -16.49 33.08 -25.08
C ASN A 16 -17.88 33.12 -25.76
N LYS A 17 -18.10 32.27 -26.76
CA LYS A 17 -19.41 32.10 -27.42
C LYS A 17 -20.29 31.04 -26.77
N GLY A 18 -19.86 30.46 -25.65
CA GLY A 18 -20.62 29.45 -24.92
C GLY A 18 -20.55 28.06 -25.56
N ALA A 19 -19.44 27.73 -26.23
CA ALA A 19 -19.22 26.37 -26.69
C ALA A 19 -19.24 25.38 -25.51
N ASP A 20 -19.88 24.23 -25.70
CA ASP A 20 -19.93 23.17 -24.71
C ASP A 20 -18.53 22.55 -24.50
N VAL A 21 -17.97 22.75 -23.31
CA VAL A 21 -16.64 22.27 -22.91
C VAL A 21 -16.59 20.79 -22.54
N ASN A 22 -17.77 20.18 -22.35
CA ASN A 22 -17.92 18.79 -21.94
C ASN A 22 -18.35 17.88 -23.10
N LEU A 23 -18.44 18.42 -24.32
CA LEU A 23 -18.84 17.67 -25.52
C LEU A 23 -17.94 16.44 -25.71
N ARG A 24 -18.55 15.29 -26.00
CA ARG A 24 -17.82 14.03 -26.19
C ARG A 24 -17.76 13.65 -27.66
N ASP A 25 -16.58 13.29 -28.13
CA ASP A 25 -16.39 12.77 -29.48
C ASP A 25 -16.78 11.28 -29.59
N LYS A 26 -16.51 10.66 -30.75
CA LYS A 26 -16.79 9.23 -30.97
C LYS A 26 -15.99 8.31 -30.05
N SER A 27 -14.87 8.76 -29.50
CA SER A 27 -14.03 8.06 -28.53
C SER A 27 -14.37 8.40 -27.08
N GLU A 28 -15.50 9.09 -26.89
CA GLU A 28 -15.94 9.60 -25.59
C GLU A 28 -14.99 10.65 -24.97
N SER A 29 -14.02 11.15 -25.76
CA SER A 29 -13.05 12.14 -25.35
C SER A 29 -13.66 13.53 -25.34
N THR A 30 -13.38 14.30 -24.29
CA THR A 30 -13.78 15.71 -24.16
C THR A 30 -12.72 16.64 -24.76
N PRO A 31 -13.04 17.93 -25.03
CA PRO A 31 -12.06 18.96 -25.32
C PRO A 31 -10.81 18.92 -24.42
N LEU A 32 -11.00 18.67 -23.12
CA LEU A 32 -9.91 18.60 -22.15
C LEU A 32 -9.00 17.38 -22.40
N HIS A 33 -9.55 16.21 -22.72
CA HIS A 33 -8.74 15.03 -23.09
C HIS A 33 -7.87 15.33 -24.31
N LEU A 34 -8.46 15.93 -25.35
CA LEU A 34 -7.75 16.26 -26.58
C LEU A 34 -6.65 17.31 -26.35
N ALA A 35 -6.91 18.31 -25.52
CA ALA A 35 -5.92 19.34 -25.18
C ALA A 35 -4.71 18.74 -24.45
N ILE A 36 -4.95 17.84 -23.49
CA ILE A 36 -3.91 17.13 -22.75
C ILE A 36 -3.13 16.19 -23.67
N GLU A 37 -3.81 15.48 -24.58
CA GLU A 37 -3.15 14.60 -25.53
C GLU A 37 -2.18 15.36 -26.45
N LYS A 38 -2.52 16.60 -26.82
CA LYS A 38 -1.64 17.50 -27.57
C LYS A 38 -0.58 18.20 -26.71
N GLY A 39 -0.70 18.15 -25.39
CA GLY A 39 0.24 18.78 -24.46
C GLY A 39 0.21 20.31 -24.51
N ASN A 40 -0.87 20.93 -25.01
CA ASN A 40 -0.97 22.39 -25.04
C ASN A 40 -1.52 22.90 -23.69
N GLU A 41 -0.60 23.34 -22.82
CA GLU A 41 -0.91 23.85 -21.48
C GLU A 41 -1.82 25.08 -21.50
N ASN A 42 -1.67 25.98 -22.47
CA ASN A 42 -2.52 27.18 -22.59
C ASN A 42 -3.98 26.79 -22.85
N ILE A 43 -4.22 25.86 -23.77
CA ILE A 43 -5.57 25.35 -24.07
C ILE A 43 -6.15 24.63 -22.85
N VAL A 44 -5.34 23.82 -22.15
CA VAL A 44 -5.78 23.15 -20.92
C VAL A 44 -6.24 24.19 -19.89
N ASN A 45 -5.43 25.22 -19.62
CA ASN A 45 -5.76 26.26 -18.66
C ASN A 45 -7.01 27.05 -19.06
N ALA A 46 -7.16 27.37 -20.36
CA ALA A 46 -8.36 28.04 -20.87
C ALA A 46 -9.62 27.19 -20.69
N LEU A 47 -9.54 25.88 -20.88
CA LEU A 47 -10.64 24.96 -20.64
C LEU A 47 -10.96 24.83 -19.14
N LEU A 48 -9.95 24.69 -18.28
CA LEU A 48 -10.15 24.58 -16.83
C LEU A 48 -10.77 25.84 -16.22
N ALA A 49 -10.56 27.00 -16.83
CA ALA A 49 -11.19 28.26 -16.43
C ALA A 49 -12.64 28.41 -16.95
N ALA A 50 -13.10 27.54 -17.85
CA ALA A 50 -14.42 27.65 -18.45
C ALA A 50 -15.53 27.26 -17.47
N GLN A 51 -16.63 28.01 -17.49
CA GLN A 51 -17.78 27.76 -16.62
C GLN A 51 -18.42 26.39 -16.93
N GLY A 52 -18.67 25.61 -15.89
CA GLY A 52 -19.37 24.33 -15.98
C GLY A 52 -18.51 23.17 -16.50
N ILE A 53 -17.18 23.33 -16.55
CA ILE A 53 -16.30 22.22 -16.92
C ILE A 53 -16.40 21.07 -15.92
N ASP A 54 -16.52 19.85 -16.45
CA ASP A 54 -16.41 18.60 -15.69
C ASP A 54 -15.06 17.95 -15.99
N VAL A 55 -14.14 18.07 -15.04
CA VAL A 55 -12.77 17.54 -15.12
C VAL A 55 -12.68 16.03 -14.89
N ASN A 56 -13.79 15.37 -14.54
CA ASN A 56 -13.85 13.97 -14.16
C ASN A 56 -14.44 13.07 -15.25
N LEU A 57 -14.89 13.64 -16.37
CA LEU A 57 -15.43 12.88 -17.49
C LEU A 57 -14.42 11.84 -17.98
N ARG A 58 -14.91 10.66 -18.34
CA ARG A 58 -14.06 9.53 -18.73
C ARG A 58 -14.14 9.31 -20.24
N ASP A 59 -13.04 8.95 -20.87
CA ASP A 59 -13.02 8.49 -22.25
C ASP A 59 -13.50 7.01 -22.38
N LYS A 60 -13.44 6.44 -23.59
CA LYS A 60 -13.75 5.02 -23.85
C LYS A 60 -12.89 4.03 -23.06
N SER A 61 -11.66 4.40 -22.73
CA SER A 61 -10.75 3.63 -21.89
C SER A 61 -11.04 3.82 -20.41
N LYS A 62 -12.14 4.52 -20.09
CA LYS A 62 -12.54 4.88 -18.74
C LYS A 62 -11.51 5.77 -18.05
N SER A 63 -10.58 6.35 -18.79
CA SER A 63 -9.54 7.24 -18.29
C SER A 63 -10.09 8.64 -18.14
N THR A 64 -9.75 9.31 -17.04
CA THR A 64 -10.05 10.74 -16.84
C THR A 64 -8.93 11.60 -17.43
N PRO A 65 -9.14 12.93 -17.60
CA PRO A 65 -8.09 13.89 -17.93
C PRO A 65 -6.83 13.72 -17.07
N LEU A 66 -6.99 13.46 -15.76
CA LEU A 66 -5.88 13.25 -14.83
C LEU A 66 -5.07 11.99 -15.16
N HIS A 67 -5.71 10.88 -15.57
CA HIS A 67 -5.00 9.67 -16.01
C HIS A 67 -4.13 9.98 -17.24
N LEU A 68 -4.69 10.68 -18.24
CA LEU A 68 -3.95 11.03 -19.45
C LEU A 68 -2.78 11.97 -19.16
N ALA A 69 -2.98 12.98 -18.30
CA ALA A 69 -1.92 13.91 -17.92
C ALA A 69 -0.72 13.19 -17.27
N ILE A 70 -1.00 12.23 -16.39
CA ILE A 70 0.01 11.38 -15.74
C ILE A 70 0.68 10.46 -16.75
N GLU A 71 -0.07 9.87 -17.68
CA GLU A 71 0.48 9.02 -18.73
C GLU A 71 1.45 9.77 -19.63
N LYS A 72 1.14 11.04 -19.95
CA LYS A 72 2.03 11.95 -20.70
C LYS A 72 3.19 12.48 -19.86
N GLY A 73 3.11 12.40 -18.54
CA GLY A 73 4.15 12.87 -17.62
C GLY A 73 4.28 14.39 -17.54
N ASN A 74 3.26 15.15 -17.96
CA ASN A 74 3.30 16.62 -17.88
C ASN A 74 2.87 17.07 -16.47
N GLU A 75 3.86 17.41 -15.63
CA GLU A 75 3.65 17.84 -14.25
C GLU A 75 2.82 19.13 -14.13
N ASN A 76 2.98 20.08 -15.06
CA ASN A 76 2.23 21.34 -15.05
C ASN A 76 0.73 21.08 -15.25
N ILE A 77 0.38 20.24 -16.23
CA ILE A 77 -1.00 19.86 -16.49
C ILE A 77 -1.59 19.08 -15.30
N VAL A 78 -0.82 18.17 -14.71
CA VAL A 78 -1.25 17.44 -13.51
C VAL A 78 -1.58 18.42 -12.38
N ASN A 79 -0.68 19.36 -12.09
CA ASN A 79 -0.89 20.35 -11.03
C ASN A 79 -2.10 21.26 -11.31
N ALA A 80 -2.30 21.67 -12.57
CA ALA A 80 -3.46 22.45 -12.98
C ALA A 80 -4.78 21.68 -12.77
N LEU A 81 -4.81 20.37 -13.09
CA LEU A 81 -5.97 19.52 -12.86
C LEU A 81 -6.24 19.28 -11.38
N LEU A 82 -5.19 19.07 -10.56
CA LEU A 82 -5.33 18.89 -9.11
C LEU A 82 -5.82 20.14 -8.39
N ALA A 83 -5.58 21.33 -8.98
CA ALA A 83 -6.12 22.59 -8.49
C ALA A 83 -7.56 22.86 -8.95
N ALA A 84 -8.10 22.07 -9.89
CA ALA A 84 -9.44 22.29 -10.44
C ALA A 84 -10.53 21.95 -9.41
N GLN A 85 -11.58 22.78 -9.38
CA GLN A 85 -12.71 22.57 -8.49
C GLN A 85 -13.44 21.26 -8.81
N GLY A 86 -13.70 20.45 -7.77
CA GLY A 86 -14.46 19.21 -7.90
C GLY A 86 -13.69 18.04 -8.51
N ILE A 87 -12.37 18.13 -8.65
CA ILE A 87 -11.53 17.02 -9.11
C ILE A 87 -11.68 15.79 -8.18
N ASP A 88 -11.91 14.62 -8.78
CA ASP A 88 -11.90 13.33 -8.10
C ASP A 88 -10.64 12.54 -8.48
N VAL A 89 -9.68 12.49 -7.54
CA VAL A 89 -8.38 11.84 -7.71
C VAL A 89 -8.43 10.30 -7.56
N ASN A 90 -9.58 9.74 -7.23
CA ASN A 90 -9.77 8.32 -6.94
C ASN A 90 -10.47 7.54 -8.06
N LEU A 91 -10.90 8.23 -9.12
CA LEU A 91 -11.53 7.59 -10.28
C LEU A 91 -10.59 6.54 -10.87
N ARG A 92 -11.16 5.41 -11.29
CA ARG A 92 -10.40 4.27 -11.78
C ARG A 92 -10.53 4.16 -13.29
N ASP A 93 -9.50 3.74 -14.01
CA ASP A 93 -9.57 3.47 -15.44
C ASP A 93 -10.21 2.08 -15.75
N LYS A 94 -10.10 1.61 -17.00
CA LYS A 94 -10.56 0.27 -17.41
C LYS A 94 -9.76 -0.88 -16.77
N SER A 95 -8.52 -0.63 -16.40
CA SER A 95 -7.66 -1.52 -15.61
C SER A 95 -7.92 -1.40 -14.11
N LYS A 96 -8.98 -0.67 -13.72
CA LYS A 96 -9.32 -0.39 -12.34
C LYS A 96 -8.21 0.37 -11.59
N SER A 97 -7.23 0.93 -12.30
CA SER A 97 -6.11 1.68 -11.75
C SER A 97 -6.54 3.10 -11.46
N THR A 98 -6.15 3.64 -10.30
CA THR A 98 -6.33 5.07 -9.99
C THR A 98 -5.18 5.89 -10.58
N PRO A 99 -5.29 7.24 -10.66
CA PRO A 99 -4.18 8.13 -10.97
C PRO A 99 -2.91 7.82 -10.18
N LEU A 100 -3.04 7.50 -8.89
CA LEU A 100 -1.90 7.15 -8.02
C LEU A 100 -1.21 5.85 -8.45
N HIS A 101 -1.96 4.82 -8.89
CA HIS A 101 -1.34 3.59 -9.42
C HIS A 101 -0.50 3.91 -10.66
N LEU A 102 -1.04 4.68 -11.60
CA LEU A 102 -0.34 5.06 -12.83
C LEU A 102 0.91 5.90 -12.53
N ALA A 103 0.83 6.85 -11.61
CA ALA A 103 1.97 7.70 -11.24
C ALA A 103 3.12 6.88 -10.65
N ILE A 104 2.82 5.90 -9.79
CA ILE A 104 3.79 4.95 -9.24
C ILE A 104 4.36 4.05 -10.33
N GLU A 105 3.51 3.60 -11.27
CA GLU A 105 3.95 2.76 -12.38
C GLU A 105 4.97 3.45 -13.27
N LYS A 106 4.71 4.73 -13.60
CA LYS A 106 5.62 5.60 -14.36
C LYS A 106 6.85 6.02 -13.56
N GLY A 107 6.77 6.00 -12.21
CA GLY A 107 7.87 6.30 -11.32
C GLY A 107 8.20 7.79 -11.20
N ASN A 108 7.26 8.68 -11.51
CA ASN A 108 7.43 10.12 -11.31
C ASN A 108 7.05 10.48 -9.86
N GLU A 109 8.06 10.70 -9.01
CA GLU A 109 7.89 11.00 -7.58
C GLU A 109 7.19 12.35 -7.34
N ASN A 110 7.40 13.35 -8.19
CA ASN A 110 6.75 14.66 -8.05
C ASN A 110 5.24 14.54 -8.22
N ILE A 111 4.80 13.83 -9.27
CA ILE A 111 3.38 13.56 -9.52
C ILE A 111 2.77 12.75 -8.37
N VAL A 112 3.48 11.73 -7.87
CA VAL A 112 3.03 10.94 -6.73
C VAL A 112 2.83 11.82 -5.50
N ASN A 113 3.79 12.67 -5.18
CA ASN A 113 3.69 13.58 -4.03
C ASN A 113 2.55 14.59 -4.19
N ALA A 114 2.33 15.12 -5.40
CA ALA A 114 1.21 16.01 -5.70
C ALA A 114 -0.15 15.31 -5.50
N LEU A 115 -0.29 14.07 -5.97
CA LEU A 115 -1.50 13.26 -5.77
C LEU A 115 -1.73 12.92 -4.30
N LEU A 116 -0.68 12.54 -3.57
CA LEU A 116 -0.77 12.27 -2.14
C LEU A 116 -1.15 13.54 -1.35
N ALA A 117 -0.76 14.73 -1.83
CA ALA A 117 -1.17 16.00 -1.24
C ALA A 117 -2.64 16.37 -1.52
N ALA A 118 -3.29 15.75 -2.50
CA ALA A 118 -4.67 16.06 -2.87
C ALA A 118 -5.66 15.68 -1.77
N GLN A 119 -6.70 16.50 -1.62
CA GLN A 119 -7.77 16.26 -0.64
C GLN A 119 -8.59 15.02 -1.03
N GLY A 120 -8.86 14.16 -0.05
CA GLY A 120 -9.72 12.99 -0.24
C GLY A 120 -9.07 11.82 -0.98
N ILE A 121 -7.75 11.84 -1.21
CA ILE A 121 -7.03 10.71 -1.82
C ILE A 121 -7.21 9.41 -0.99
N ASP A 122 -7.61 8.33 -1.66
CA ASP A 122 -7.72 6.99 -1.08
C ASP A 122 -6.58 6.10 -1.61
N VAL A 123 -5.63 5.83 -0.73
CA VAL A 123 -4.42 5.05 -1.01
C VAL A 123 -4.61 3.53 -0.84
N ASN A 124 -5.82 3.08 -0.47
CA ASN A 124 -6.14 1.66 -0.30
C ASN A 124 -6.92 1.08 -1.50
N LEU A 125 -7.27 1.91 -2.48
CA LEU A 125 -7.93 1.45 -3.69
C LEU A 125 -7.07 0.40 -4.40
N ARG A 126 -7.71 -0.66 -4.87
CA ARG A 126 -7.04 -1.80 -5.50
C ARG A 126 -7.22 -1.76 -7.02
N ASP A 127 -6.22 -2.13 -7.80
CA ASP A 127 -6.36 -2.22 -9.26
C ASP A 127 -7.09 -3.51 -9.72
N LYS A 128 -6.98 -3.90 -10.99
CA LYS A 128 -7.58 -5.13 -11.52
C LYS A 128 -6.88 -6.41 -11.05
N SER A 129 -5.58 -6.32 -10.72
CA SER A 129 -4.80 -7.37 -10.06
C SER A 129 -5.01 -7.37 -8.54
N GLU A 130 -5.90 -6.51 -8.08
CA GLU A 130 -6.18 -6.22 -6.68
C GLU A 130 -4.97 -5.74 -5.86
N GLN A 131 -4.00 -5.13 -6.54
CA GLN A 131 -2.81 -4.53 -5.94
C GLN A 131 -3.14 -3.10 -5.48
N THR A 132 -2.62 -2.71 -4.32
CA THR A 132 -2.70 -1.32 -3.84
C THR A 132 -1.53 -0.47 -4.37
N PRO A 133 -1.61 0.86 -4.30
CA PRO A 133 -0.48 1.76 -4.51
C PRO A 133 0.75 1.37 -3.68
N LEU A 134 0.54 0.99 -2.40
CA LEU A 134 1.62 0.54 -1.52
C LEU A 134 2.27 -0.75 -2.02
N TYR A 135 1.46 -1.71 -2.48
CA TYR A 135 1.97 -2.94 -3.09
C TYR A 135 2.87 -2.63 -4.29
N LEU A 136 2.42 -1.78 -5.22
CA LEU A 136 3.18 -1.43 -6.42
C LEU A 136 4.48 -0.70 -6.09
N ALA A 137 4.44 0.23 -5.12
CA ALA A 137 5.62 0.97 -4.67
C ALA A 137 6.65 0.02 -4.02
N ALA A 138 6.16 -0.95 -3.23
CA ALA A 138 6.98 -1.98 -2.62
C ALA A 138 7.60 -2.91 -3.67
N GLU A 139 6.83 -3.38 -4.65
CA GLU A 139 7.32 -4.24 -5.75
C GLU A 139 8.36 -3.54 -6.62
N LYS A 140 8.21 -2.22 -6.85
CA LYS A 140 9.13 -1.41 -7.66
C LYS A 140 10.33 -0.86 -6.90
N GLY A 141 10.45 -1.12 -5.60
CA GLY A 141 11.60 -0.68 -4.81
C GLY A 141 11.65 0.82 -4.52
N LYS A 142 10.51 1.53 -4.56
CA LYS A 142 10.44 3.00 -4.44
C LYS A 142 10.25 3.42 -2.98
N ILE A 143 11.35 3.44 -2.21
CA ILE A 143 11.30 3.75 -0.76
C ILE A 143 10.67 5.12 -0.44
N GLY A 144 10.99 6.18 -1.19
CA GLY A 144 10.42 7.51 -0.94
C GLY A 144 8.90 7.54 -1.11
N ILE A 145 8.39 6.83 -2.13
CA ILE A 145 6.95 6.65 -2.36
C ILE A 145 6.31 5.81 -1.24
N VAL A 146 6.96 4.71 -0.82
CA VAL A 146 6.47 3.88 0.29
C VAL A 146 6.32 4.73 1.56
N GLU A 147 7.35 5.48 1.93
CA GLU A 147 7.31 6.34 3.12
C GLU A 147 6.24 7.43 3.01
N ALA A 148 6.07 8.03 1.82
CA ALA A 148 5.04 9.03 1.58
C ALA A 148 3.62 8.46 1.70
N ILE A 149 3.36 7.25 1.17
CA ILE A 149 2.07 6.56 1.32
C ILE A 149 1.85 6.22 2.81
N LEU A 150 2.85 5.66 3.48
CA LEU A 150 2.77 5.29 4.90
C LEU A 150 2.45 6.49 5.81
N ALA A 151 2.89 7.68 5.44
CA ALA A 151 2.63 8.90 6.20
C ALA A 151 1.21 9.49 6.03
N LYS A 152 0.44 9.08 5.01
CA LYS A 152 -0.78 9.79 4.61
C LYS A 152 -2.06 9.51 5.41
N GLY A 153 -2.17 8.38 6.10
CA GLY A 153 -3.40 8.04 6.83
C GLY A 153 -3.60 6.54 6.95
N PRO A 154 -4.78 6.06 7.39
CA PRO A 154 -4.98 4.65 7.67
C PRO A 154 -4.79 3.85 6.38
N ASN A 155 -3.67 3.15 6.33
CA ASN A 155 -3.32 2.26 5.25
C ASN A 155 -3.67 0.86 5.70
N ASP A 156 -4.37 0.12 4.86
CA ASP A 156 -4.45 -1.32 5.01
C ASP A 156 -3.16 -1.91 4.39
N ILE A 157 -2.13 -1.96 5.24
CA ILE A 157 -0.74 -2.25 4.86
C ILE A 157 -0.57 -3.70 4.36
N ASP A 158 -1.49 -4.59 4.74
CA ASP A 158 -1.40 -6.02 4.50
C ASP A 158 -2.32 -6.52 3.39
N LEU A 159 -2.94 -5.61 2.62
CA LEU A 159 -3.80 -5.98 1.49
C LEU A 159 -3.03 -6.83 0.46
N PRO A 160 -3.47 -8.08 0.20
CA PRO A 160 -2.76 -8.98 -0.69
C PRO A 160 -3.13 -8.74 -2.16
N ASP A 161 -2.23 -9.09 -3.08
CA ASP A 161 -2.55 -9.18 -4.50
C ASP A 161 -3.53 -10.34 -4.79
N LYS A 162 -4.25 -10.25 -5.92
CA LYS A 162 -5.19 -11.30 -6.32
C LYS A 162 -4.50 -12.59 -6.71
N LEU A 163 -3.37 -12.47 -7.42
CA LEU A 163 -2.77 -13.59 -8.15
C LEU A 163 -2.15 -14.60 -7.19
N LEU A 164 -1.34 -14.12 -6.25
CA LEU A 164 -0.50 -14.96 -5.40
C LEU A 164 -0.82 -14.78 -3.91
N GLY A 165 -1.69 -13.83 -3.54
CA GLY A 165 -1.99 -13.50 -2.16
C GLY A 165 -0.83 -12.79 -1.45
N ARG A 166 0.09 -12.18 -2.19
CA ARG A 166 1.30 -11.55 -1.64
C ARG A 166 0.94 -10.18 -1.07
N THR A 167 1.41 -9.89 0.14
CA THR A 167 1.32 -8.55 0.74
C THR A 167 2.43 -7.63 0.20
N PRO A 168 2.33 -6.31 0.40
CA PRO A 168 3.43 -5.38 0.12
C PRO A 168 4.75 -5.79 0.80
N LEU A 169 4.67 -6.32 2.03
CA LEU A 169 5.83 -6.81 2.76
C LEU A 169 6.44 -8.06 2.08
N TYR A 170 5.61 -9.00 1.64
CA TYR A 170 6.06 -10.18 0.91
C TYR A 170 6.82 -9.78 -0.36
N VAL A 171 6.24 -8.91 -1.19
CA VAL A 171 6.87 -8.57 -2.48
C VAL A 171 8.14 -7.73 -2.29
N ALA A 172 8.18 -6.85 -1.28
CA ALA A 172 9.40 -6.13 -0.93
C ALA A 172 10.54 -7.08 -0.54
N ALA A 173 10.22 -8.15 0.18
CA ALA A 173 11.17 -9.18 0.58
C ALA A 173 11.64 -10.06 -0.57
N ASP A 174 10.70 -10.54 -1.40
CA ASP A 174 10.96 -11.33 -2.61
C ASP A 174 11.94 -10.61 -3.56
N LYS A 175 11.83 -9.28 -3.62
CA LYS A 175 12.68 -8.40 -4.44
C LYS A 175 13.92 -7.89 -3.70
N SER A 176 14.18 -8.36 -2.49
CA SER A 176 15.31 -7.95 -1.64
C SER A 176 15.37 -6.44 -1.36
N HIS A 177 14.22 -5.77 -1.27
CA HIS A 177 14.13 -4.34 -0.94
C HIS A 177 14.16 -4.11 0.57
N HIS A 178 15.32 -4.39 1.19
CA HIS A 178 15.49 -4.42 2.64
C HIS A 178 15.08 -3.12 3.37
N LYS A 179 15.28 -1.95 2.75
CA LYS A 179 14.84 -0.66 3.32
C LYS A 179 13.31 -0.59 3.42
N ILE A 180 12.61 -1.06 2.39
CA ILE A 180 11.14 -1.10 2.35
C ILE A 180 10.61 -2.13 3.33
N VAL A 181 11.22 -3.33 3.39
CA VAL A 181 10.88 -4.35 4.38
C VAL A 181 10.94 -3.76 5.80
N ARG A 182 12.02 -3.04 6.13
CA ARG A 182 12.15 -2.38 7.43
C ARG A 182 11.08 -1.30 7.65
N ALA A 183 10.79 -0.49 6.64
CA ALA A 183 9.77 0.56 6.74
C ALA A 183 8.37 -0.01 6.98
N LEU A 184 8.00 -1.05 6.23
CA LEU A 184 6.71 -1.75 6.37
C LEU A 184 6.57 -2.43 7.73
N LEU A 185 7.61 -3.14 8.21
CA LEU A 185 7.60 -3.75 9.54
C LEU A 185 7.48 -2.69 10.65
N LYS A 186 8.18 -1.56 10.53
CA LYS A 186 8.06 -0.45 11.47
C LYS A 186 6.64 0.16 11.48
N ALA A 187 5.97 0.15 10.33
CA ALA A 187 4.59 0.58 10.19
C ALA A 187 3.55 -0.47 10.64
N GLY A 188 3.99 -1.65 11.08
CA GLY A 188 3.13 -2.68 11.64
C GLY A 188 2.63 -3.74 10.65
N ALA A 189 3.25 -3.87 9.47
CA ALA A 189 2.91 -4.93 8.51
C ALA A 189 3.08 -6.32 9.14
N ASP A 190 2.09 -7.21 8.99
CA ASP A 190 2.14 -8.56 9.54
C ASP A 190 2.97 -9.51 8.63
N PRO A 191 4.11 -10.03 9.12
CA PRO A 191 4.94 -10.97 8.36
C PRO A 191 4.31 -12.37 8.22
N LEU A 192 3.24 -12.67 8.95
CA LEU A 192 2.60 -13.99 8.96
C LEU A 192 1.48 -14.13 7.92
N VAL A 193 1.08 -13.04 7.27
CA VAL A 193 0.04 -13.08 6.24
C VAL A 193 0.47 -14.05 5.14
N LYS A 194 -0.33 -15.09 4.96
CA LYS A 194 -0.04 -16.18 4.04
C LYS A 194 -0.56 -15.85 2.65
N GLY A 195 0.31 -16.01 1.65
CA GLY A 195 -0.13 -16.04 0.26
C GLY A 195 -0.93 -17.30 -0.06
N ARG A 196 -1.47 -17.37 -1.29
CA ARG A 196 -2.28 -18.51 -1.78
C ARG A 196 -1.54 -19.85 -1.80
N TYR A 197 -0.20 -19.84 -1.79
CA TYR A 197 0.61 -21.06 -1.65
C TYR A 197 0.87 -21.47 -0.19
N ASN A 198 0.15 -20.87 0.77
CA ASN A 198 0.31 -21.10 2.21
C ASN A 198 1.70 -20.78 2.77
N LYS A 199 2.59 -20.20 1.94
CA LYS A 199 3.88 -19.65 2.34
C LYS A 199 3.70 -18.23 2.85
N ASN A 200 4.12 -17.98 4.08
CA ASN A 200 4.30 -16.62 4.61
C ASN A 200 5.73 -16.15 4.38
N LEU A 201 5.99 -14.89 4.75
CA LEU A 201 7.33 -14.31 4.66
C LEU A 201 8.39 -15.14 5.40
N ALA A 202 8.04 -15.72 6.55
CA ALA A 202 8.95 -16.54 7.34
C ALA A 202 9.38 -17.83 6.59
N GLU A 203 8.48 -18.44 5.81
CA GLU A 203 8.76 -19.59 4.95
C GLU A 203 9.51 -19.23 3.66
N MET A 204 9.52 -17.98 3.22
CA MET A 204 10.42 -17.52 2.15
C MET A 204 11.83 -17.23 2.67
N ALA A 205 11.93 -16.64 3.85
CA ALA A 205 13.21 -16.26 4.45
C ALA A 205 14.11 -17.48 4.65
N THR A 206 13.58 -18.70 4.73
CA THR A 206 14.40 -19.91 4.76
C THR A 206 15.33 -20.07 3.54
N GLU A 207 15.12 -19.31 2.46
CA GLU A 207 16.02 -19.29 1.30
C GLU A 207 16.99 -18.09 1.27
N ASP A 208 16.71 -16.98 1.98
CA ASP A 208 17.56 -15.76 1.99
C ASP A 208 18.06 -15.41 3.42
N ALA A 209 19.39 -15.44 3.59
CA ALA A 209 20.06 -15.15 4.86
C ALA A 209 19.79 -13.73 5.40
N ILE A 210 19.64 -12.74 4.52
CA ILE A 210 19.44 -11.34 4.94
C ILE A 210 18.01 -11.14 5.45
N MET A 211 17.03 -11.74 4.77
CA MET A 211 15.63 -11.71 5.20
C MET A 211 15.42 -12.44 6.53
N ARG A 212 16.13 -13.54 6.79
CA ARG A 212 16.14 -14.19 8.12
C ARG A 212 16.60 -13.25 9.22
N GLY A 213 17.71 -12.54 9.02
CA GLY A 213 18.24 -11.61 10.02
C GLY A 213 17.27 -10.47 10.35
N ILE A 214 16.61 -9.90 9.32
CA ILE A 214 15.66 -8.80 9.51
C ILE A 214 14.40 -9.28 10.26
N ILE A 215 13.82 -10.41 9.85
CA ILE A 215 12.59 -10.94 10.47
C ILE A 215 12.85 -11.39 11.90
N CYS A 216 13.92 -12.17 12.15
CA CYS A 216 14.29 -12.61 13.50
C CYS A 216 14.57 -11.41 14.41
N GLY A 217 15.28 -10.38 13.93
CA GLY A 217 15.57 -9.18 14.71
C GLY A 217 14.30 -8.41 15.10
N VAL A 218 13.36 -8.24 14.17
CA VAL A 218 12.08 -7.56 14.45
C VAL A 218 11.19 -8.39 15.37
N TYR A 219 11.14 -9.71 15.19
CA TYR A 219 10.39 -10.62 16.08
C TYR A 219 10.92 -10.58 17.51
N ILE A 220 12.25 -10.62 17.67
CA ILE A 220 12.89 -10.50 18.98
C ILE A 220 12.51 -9.15 19.61
N PHE A 221 12.54 -8.06 18.86
CA PHE A 221 12.17 -6.73 19.36
C PHE A 221 10.69 -6.64 19.79
N ILE A 222 9.77 -7.24 19.02
CA ILE A 222 8.35 -7.28 19.38
C ILE A 222 8.13 -8.13 20.64
N ILE A 223 8.74 -9.31 20.70
CA ILE A 223 8.65 -10.21 21.86
C ILE A 223 9.21 -9.53 23.11
N THR A 224 10.39 -8.89 23.03
CA THR A 224 10.97 -8.18 24.18
C THR A 224 10.10 -7.02 24.62
N SER A 225 9.49 -6.29 23.69
CA SER A 225 8.56 -5.20 24.00
C SER A 225 7.29 -5.68 24.69
N ILE A 226 6.70 -6.80 24.22
CA ILE A 226 5.52 -7.43 24.84
C ILE A 226 5.86 -7.96 26.24
N VAL A 227 6.98 -8.66 26.39
CA VAL A 227 7.43 -9.19 27.69
C VAL A 227 7.67 -8.04 28.67
N ALA A 228 8.32 -6.95 28.24
CA ALA A 228 8.49 -5.76 29.06
C ALA A 228 7.15 -5.16 29.50
N ALA A 229 6.17 -5.06 28.60
CA ALA A 229 4.84 -4.55 28.93
C ALA A 229 4.09 -5.46 29.93
N ILE A 230 4.20 -6.79 29.79
CA ILE A 230 3.61 -7.76 30.74
C ILE A 230 4.25 -7.64 32.13
N VAL A 231 5.58 -7.50 32.21
CA VAL A 231 6.28 -7.34 33.49
C VAL A 231 5.86 -6.04 34.19
N VAL A 232 5.74 -4.93 33.45
CA VAL A 232 5.30 -3.64 34.01
C VAL A 232 3.86 -3.70 34.50
N THR A 233 2.96 -4.30 33.73
CA THR A 233 1.53 -4.38 34.10
C THR A 233 1.27 -5.35 35.24
N SER A 234 1.97 -6.48 35.29
CA SER A 234 1.90 -7.42 36.42
C SER A 234 2.48 -6.82 37.70
N ALA A 235 3.57 -6.06 37.63
CA ALA A 235 4.11 -5.34 38.79
C ALA A 235 3.12 -4.31 39.36
N TYR A 236 2.36 -3.64 38.50
CA TYR A 236 1.32 -2.69 38.90
C TYR A 236 0.12 -3.39 39.58
N PHE A 237 -0.30 -4.54 39.05
CA PHE A 237 -1.47 -5.29 39.55
C PHE A 237 -1.21 -6.00 40.89
N ILE A 238 0.04 -6.36 41.19
CA ILE A 238 0.43 -7.02 42.45
C ILE A 238 0.53 -6.01 43.61
N GLY A 239 0.28 -4.72 43.38
CA GLY A 239 0.20 -3.71 44.46
C GLY A 239 1.53 -3.38 45.13
N VAL A 240 2.66 -3.79 44.55
CA VAL A 240 3.98 -3.45 45.06
C VAL A 240 4.26 -1.99 44.72
N SER A 241 4.16 -1.11 45.73
CA SER A 241 4.58 0.29 45.62
C SER A 241 6.10 0.37 45.56
N LEU A 242 6.68 0.02 44.40
CA LEU A 242 8.10 0.23 44.14
C LEU A 242 8.39 1.73 44.05
N SER A 243 9.47 2.17 44.69
CA SER A 243 9.93 3.55 44.53
C SER A 243 10.25 3.84 43.07
N VAL A 244 10.08 5.09 42.62
CA VAL A 244 10.38 5.49 41.23
C VAL A 244 11.80 5.09 40.82
N GLY A 245 12.75 5.12 41.76
CA GLY A 245 14.13 4.67 41.54
C GLY A 245 14.27 3.15 41.35
N ALA A 246 13.47 2.33 42.04
CA ALA A 246 13.47 0.88 41.86
C ALA A 246 12.81 0.45 40.55
N MET A 247 11.73 1.14 40.13
CA MET A 247 11.13 0.93 38.80
C MET A 247 12.10 1.32 37.68
N ALA A 248 12.80 2.46 37.82
CA ALA A 248 13.84 2.86 36.86
C ALA A 248 15.02 1.88 36.84
N GLY A 249 15.45 1.36 38.00
CA GLY A 249 16.51 0.36 38.10
C GLY A 249 16.17 -0.96 37.42
N ILE A 250 14.94 -1.46 37.58
CA ILE A 250 14.48 -2.69 36.91
C ILE A 250 14.32 -2.45 35.40
N ALA A 251 13.82 -1.28 34.98
CA ALA A 251 13.71 -0.94 33.58
C ALA A 251 15.09 -0.83 32.90
N VAL A 252 16.06 -0.18 33.55
CA VAL A 252 17.46 -0.06 33.07
C VAL A 252 18.15 -1.42 33.08
N ALA A 253 17.98 -2.23 34.11
CA ALA A 253 18.53 -3.58 34.17
C ALA A 253 17.93 -4.48 33.07
N ALA A 254 16.62 -4.38 32.83
CA ALA A 254 15.97 -5.09 31.72
C ALA A 254 16.49 -4.60 30.37
N THR A 255 16.66 -3.28 30.16
CA THR A 255 17.23 -2.74 28.90
C THR A 255 18.69 -3.13 28.70
N VAL A 256 19.52 -3.11 29.74
CA VAL A 256 20.93 -3.52 29.70
C VAL A 256 21.07 -5.03 29.47
N LEU A 257 20.25 -5.84 30.14
CA LEU A 257 20.23 -7.29 29.93
C LEU A 257 19.76 -7.61 28.50
N THR A 258 18.74 -6.91 27.99
CA THR A 258 18.33 -7.04 26.58
C THR A 258 19.36 -6.48 25.61
N GLY A 259 20.17 -5.48 25.98
CA GLY A 259 21.24 -4.92 25.15
C GLY A 259 22.47 -5.83 25.06
N LEU A 260 22.83 -6.51 26.16
CA LEU A 260 23.85 -7.57 26.18
C LEU A 260 23.37 -8.84 25.46
N VAL A 261 22.10 -9.19 25.61
CA VAL A 261 21.47 -10.29 24.85
C VAL A 261 21.36 -9.92 23.37
N ALA A 262 20.99 -8.69 23.01
CA ALA A 262 20.95 -8.23 21.62
C ALA A 262 22.36 -8.10 21.00
N GLY A 263 23.37 -7.66 21.76
CA GLY A 263 24.76 -7.60 21.32
C GLY A 263 25.39 -8.99 21.14
N GLY A 264 25.05 -9.93 22.02
CA GLY A 264 25.39 -11.36 21.87
C GLY A 264 24.62 -12.02 20.72
N ILE A 265 23.35 -11.69 20.53
CA ILE A 265 22.51 -12.14 19.41
C ILE A 265 23.01 -11.55 18.09
N ILE A 266 23.50 -10.31 17.99
CA ILE A 266 24.10 -9.80 16.75
C ILE A 266 25.34 -10.63 16.34
N TYR A 267 26.08 -11.17 17.30
CA TYR A 267 27.25 -12.03 17.05
C TYR A 267 26.86 -13.51 16.82
N GLU A 268 25.84 -14.01 17.51
CA GLU A 268 25.24 -15.35 17.33
C GLU A 268 24.24 -15.43 16.16
N VAL A 269 23.77 -14.32 15.58
CA VAL A 269 22.88 -14.24 14.40
C VAL A 269 23.49 -14.94 13.17
N TYR A 270 24.80 -15.19 13.18
CA TYR A 270 25.50 -15.92 12.14
C TYR A 270 25.63 -17.44 12.38
N LYS A 271 25.19 -17.98 13.53
CA LYS A 271 25.44 -19.38 13.92
C LYS A 271 24.25 -20.37 13.92
N PRO A 272 22.94 -20.05 14.07
CA PRO A 272 21.95 -21.05 14.46
C PRO A 272 21.14 -21.48 13.22
N CYS A 273 21.78 -22.25 12.36
CA CYS A 273 21.17 -22.87 11.17
C CYS A 273 20.37 -24.16 11.53
N ASP A 274 20.46 -24.64 12.77
CA ASP A 274 19.98 -25.96 13.17
C ASP A 274 18.81 -25.95 14.18
N GLU A 275 18.71 -24.94 15.07
CA GLU A 275 17.61 -24.86 16.05
C GLU A 275 16.26 -24.45 15.44
N LEU A 276 16.28 -23.62 14.39
CA LEU A 276 15.07 -23.21 13.65
C LEU A 276 14.45 -24.40 12.88
N LYS A 277 15.28 -25.36 12.42
CA LYS A 277 14.80 -26.60 11.80
C LYS A 277 14.06 -27.48 12.80
N GLU A 278 14.54 -27.53 14.04
CA GLU A 278 13.97 -28.33 15.12
C GLU A 278 12.64 -27.73 15.62
N ALA A 279 12.55 -26.41 15.72
CA ALA A 279 11.32 -25.70 16.08
C ALA A 279 10.22 -25.84 15.01
N ILE A 280 10.57 -25.78 13.72
CA ILE A 280 9.62 -25.99 12.61
C ILE A 280 9.16 -27.46 12.55
N ALA A 281 10.04 -28.42 12.83
CA ALA A 281 9.69 -29.83 12.93
C ALA A 281 8.70 -30.12 14.09
N LYS A 282 8.85 -29.40 15.21
CA LYS A 282 7.97 -29.50 16.39
C LYS A 282 6.60 -28.85 16.17
N ALA A 283 6.52 -27.79 15.34
CA ALA A 283 5.25 -27.16 14.98
C ALA A 283 4.43 -28.00 13.97
N LYS A 284 5.08 -28.81 13.11
CA LYS A 284 4.40 -29.72 12.17
C LYS A 284 3.77 -30.95 12.85
N SER A 285 4.15 -31.30 14.08
CA SER A 285 3.68 -32.50 14.77
C SER A 285 2.43 -32.30 15.64
N SER A 286 1.80 -31.13 15.65
CA SER A 286 0.55 -30.87 16.40
C SER A 286 -0.47 -30.05 15.60
N PRO A 287 -1.14 -30.64 14.60
CA PRO A 287 -2.25 -29.98 13.91
C PRO A 287 -3.56 -30.26 14.66
N GLY A 288 -4.06 -29.28 15.42
CA GLY A 288 -5.46 -29.29 15.86
C GLY A 288 -5.70 -28.90 17.32
N GLN A 289 -5.76 -27.59 17.59
CA GLN A 289 -6.70 -27.07 18.59
C GLN A 289 -7.37 -25.82 18.01
N LYS A 290 -8.60 -26.03 17.51
CA LYS A 290 -9.52 -24.96 17.18
C LYS A 290 -9.91 -24.25 18.49
N LEU A 291 -9.69 -22.94 18.58
CA LEU A 291 -10.41 -22.09 19.51
C LEU A 291 -11.84 -21.94 18.97
N ASN A 292 -12.72 -22.88 19.32
CA ASN A 292 -14.15 -22.76 19.08
C ASN A 292 -14.83 -22.25 20.34
N GLY A 293 -15.32 -21.01 20.27
CA GLY A 293 -16.40 -20.49 21.09
C GLY A 293 -17.49 -19.95 20.17
N VAL A 294 -18.72 -20.37 20.44
CA VAL A 294 -20.01 -19.94 19.86
C VAL A 294 -20.53 -20.77 18.68
N ALA A 295 -21.67 -21.41 18.96
CA ALA A 295 -22.39 -22.38 18.16
C ALA A 295 -23.27 -21.73 17.08
N VAL A 296 -23.48 -22.46 15.98
CA VAL A 296 -24.77 -22.55 15.28
C VAL A 296 -24.94 -24.00 14.83
N GLN A 297 -25.92 -24.68 15.42
CA GLN A 297 -26.45 -25.96 14.92
C GLN A 297 -27.24 -25.69 13.63
N SER A 298 -26.99 -26.51 12.60
CA SER A 298 -28.06 -26.93 11.70
C SER A 298 -27.78 -28.38 11.29
N GLU A 299 -28.59 -29.28 11.83
CA GLU A 299 -28.89 -30.56 11.21
C GLU A 299 -29.58 -30.29 9.87
N VAL A 300 -29.31 -31.09 8.84
CA VAL A 300 -30.32 -31.88 8.12
C VAL A 300 -29.61 -32.75 7.08
N SER A 301 -29.96 -34.03 7.19
CA SER A 301 -29.77 -35.20 6.34
C SER A 301 -29.96 -34.99 4.83
N SER A 302 -29.20 -35.73 4.01
CA SER A 302 -29.77 -36.47 2.87
C SER A 302 -28.83 -37.55 2.34
N GLN A 303 -29.41 -38.74 2.24
CA GLN A 303 -28.87 -39.99 1.70
C GLN A 303 -28.38 -39.89 0.25
N SER A 304 -27.44 -40.76 -0.12
CA SER A 304 -27.42 -41.36 -1.46
C SER A 304 -26.59 -42.65 -1.47
N SER A 305 -27.27 -43.80 -1.56
CA SER A 305 -26.74 -44.97 -2.28
C SER A 305 -27.90 -45.75 -2.89
N VAL A 306 -28.08 -45.61 -4.21
CA VAL A 306 -27.69 -46.56 -5.27
C VAL A 306 -28.84 -47.51 -5.61
N THR A 307 -29.42 -47.20 -6.77
CA THR A 307 -30.15 -48.04 -7.71
C THR A 307 -29.34 -49.29 -8.07
N VAL A 308 -29.88 -50.49 -7.86
CA VAL A 308 -30.40 -51.43 -8.88
C VAL A 308 -31.43 -52.32 -8.17
#